data_AF-G2JBC0-F1
#
_entry.id   AF-G2JBC0-F1
#
_cell.length_a   1.000
_cell.length_b   1.000
_cell.length_c   1.000
_cell.angle_alpha   90.00
_cell.angle_beta   90.00
_cell.angle_gamma   90.00
#
_symmetry.space_group_name_H-M   'P 1'
#
loop_
_entity.id
_entity.type
_entity.pdbx_description
1 polymer ?
#
loop_
_entity_poly.entity_id
_entity_poly.type
_entity_poly.pdbx_seq_one_letter_code
_entity_poly.pdbx_strand_id
1 'polypeptide(L)'
;MSQEQSKKLMVRLGERFGVDPDKLFDTLKLTAFRMKEGRVPTNEEMMALLIVADQHGLNPFCREIYAFPDKQGGIMPVVSVRGWERIINEHAAYDGIDWAYPKDPNDWVQKPGAKTACFPWITCIMFRKDRSHPTQITEFLDEAYRPPFTGNGKNGPYTAEGPWQTYPKRMLRHKALIQCAQAAFGFSGLYEPDEAERAREIGLPAIDSAEANARRVQSEIEALEPKLRPFLERARETNAWQGAHALVRQRFSGNERLAAESYLQGAASLYQLQQAQDVQEASPVMAEAPAIEEVEVSRTDEPVQHKPLRPASSARKRQANQTKLPDFLETAAAEAVMTENVAAPCAAPSADTAV
;
A
#
# COMPACT_ATOMS: atom_id res chain seq x y z
N MET A 1 6.62 -23.79 -1.39
CA MET A 1 7.65 -23.02 -0.67
C MET A 1 8.01 -23.75 0.60
N SER A 2 9.27 -23.70 1.05
CA SER A 2 9.65 -24.25 2.36
C SER A 2 9.25 -23.29 3.49
N GLN A 3 9.02 -23.79 4.71
CA GLN A 3 8.73 -22.95 5.89
C GLN A 3 9.83 -21.91 6.15
N GLU A 4 11.07 -22.23 5.78
CA GLU A 4 12.21 -21.34 5.94
C GLU A 4 12.13 -20.09 5.05
N GLN A 5 11.63 -20.23 3.82
CA GLN A 5 11.45 -19.09 2.89
C GLN A 5 10.37 -18.12 3.39
N SER A 6 9.29 -18.65 3.97
CA SER A 6 8.21 -17.85 4.60
C SER A 6 8.75 -17.01 5.75
N LYS A 7 9.53 -17.62 6.65
CA LYS A 7 10.14 -16.93 7.79
C LYS A 7 11.07 -15.80 7.34
N LYS A 8 11.89 -16.04 6.30
CA LYS A 8 12.78 -15.01 5.72
C LYS A 8 12.01 -13.81 5.16
N LEU A 9 10.86 -14.02 4.52
CA LEU A 9 10.03 -12.90 4.02
C LEU A 9 9.47 -12.05 5.16
N MET A 10 8.90 -12.71 6.18
CA MET A 10 8.31 -12.02 7.33
C MET A 10 9.36 -11.18 8.08
N VAL A 11 10.57 -11.71 8.24
CA VAL A 11 11.71 -11.00 8.84
C VAL A 11 12.06 -9.73 8.06
N ARG A 12 12.24 -9.82 6.73
CA ARG A 12 12.50 -8.63 5.88
C ARG A 12 11.42 -7.57 5.98
N LEU A 13 10.15 -7.99 5.97
CA LEU A 13 9.03 -7.06 6.11
C LEU A 13 8.99 -6.43 7.51
N GLY A 14 9.22 -7.22 8.56
CA GLY A 14 9.33 -6.73 9.94
C GLY A 14 10.40 -5.65 10.07
N GLU A 15 11.60 -5.88 9.53
CA GLU A 15 12.68 -4.89 9.49
C GLU A 15 12.30 -3.63 8.71
N ARG A 16 11.70 -3.80 7.53
CA ARG A 16 11.29 -2.68 6.68
C ARG A 16 10.34 -1.73 7.43
N PHE A 17 9.46 -2.27 8.26
CA PHE A 17 8.53 -1.51 9.08
C PHE A 17 9.03 -1.22 10.50
N GLY A 18 10.20 -1.75 10.90
CA GLY A 18 10.76 -1.58 12.24
C GLY A 18 9.93 -2.24 13.35
N VAL A 19 9.28 -3.36 13.06
CA VAL A 19 8.35 -4.06 13.98
C VAL A 19 8.62 -5.56 14.04
N ASP A 20 8.14 -6.18 15.11
CA ASP A 20 8.17 -7.64 15.27
C ASP A 20 7.44 -8.35 14.10
N PRO A 21 8.08 -9.31 13.41
CA PRO A 21 7.51 -9.98 12.24
C PRO A 21 6.18 -10.69 12.48
N ASP A 22 6.05 -11.36 13.62
CA ASP A 22 4.85 -12.13 13.95
C ASP A 22 3.68 -11.20 14.27
N LYS A 23 3.93 -10.15 15.07
CA LYS A 23 2.93 -9.10 15.32
C LYS A 23 2.53 -8.34 14.06
N LEU A 24 3.47 -8.09 13.15
CA LEU A 24 3.17 -7.45 11.87
C LEU A 24 2.21 -8.30 11.04
N PHE A 25 2.47 -9.61 10.96
CA PHE A 25 1.65 -10.54 10.20
C PHE A 25 0.20 -10.59 10.71
N ASP A 26 0.03 -10.70 12.03
CA ASP A 26 -1.29 -10.68 12.65
C ASP A 26 -2.00 -9.33 12.49
N THR A 27 -1.25 -8.23 12.62
CA THR A 27 -1.79 -6.88 12.41
C THR A 27 -2.31 -6.72 10.99
N LEU A 28 -1.57 -7.18 9.99
CA LEU A 28 -1.95 -7.08 8.58
C LEU A 28 -3.23 -7.87 8.27
N LYS A 29 -3.40 -9.06 8.85
CA LYS A 29 -4.65 -9.85 8.74
C LYS A 29 -5.86 -9.10 9.31
N LEU A 30 -5.69 -8.44 10.46
CA LEU A 30 -6.78 -7.79 11.17
C LEU A 30 -7.10 -6.37 10.65
N THR A 31 -6.18 -5.75 9.90
CA THR A 31 -6.29 -4.37 9.45
C THR A 31 -6.28 -4.25 7.92
N ALA A 32 -5.10 -4.23 7.30
CA ALA A 32 -4.89 -3.93 5.88
C ALA A 32 -5.53 -4.96 4.94
N PHE A 33 -5.61 -6.22 5.35
CA PHE A 33 -6.18 -7.33 4.56
C PHE A 33 -7.44 -7.92 5.20
N ARG A 34 -8.17 -7.10 5.99
CA ARG A 34 -9.45 -7.52 6.55
C ARG A 34 -10.45 -7.84 5.45
N MET A 35 -10.97 -9.06 5.44
CA MET A 35 -12.02 -9.47 4.51
C MET A 35 -13.40 -9.12 5.07
N LYS A 36 -14.39 -8.99 4.17
CA LYS A 36 -15.80 -8.85 4.56
C LYS A 36 -16.28 -10.14 5.26
N GLU A 37 -17.33 -10.02 6.06
CA GLU A 37 -18.01 -11.15 6.74
C GLU A 37 -17.15 -11.89 7.77
N GLY A 38 -16.12 -11.24 8.33
CA GLY A 38 -15.33 -11.78 9.45
C GLY A 38 -14.36 -12.89 9.07
N ARG A 39 -14.20 -13.19 7.77
CA ARG A 39 -13.18 -14.11 7.30
C ARG A 39 -11.78 -13.53 7.52
N VAL A 40 -10.88 -14.36 8.02
CA VAL A 40 -9.46 -14.05 8.11
C VAL A 40 -8.73 -14.75 6.95
N PRO A 41 -7.86 -14.06 6.20
CA PRO A 41 -7.00 -14.68 5.20
C PRO A 41 -6.19 -15.85 5.77
N THR A 42 -6.04 -16.95 5.02
CA THR A 42 -5.14 -18.04 5.43
C THR A 42 -3.68 -17.59 5.39
N ASN A 43 -2.78 -18.37 5.98
CA ASN A 43 -1.36 -18.04 5.96
C ASN A 43 -0.80 -18.02 4.53
N GLU A 44 -1.27 -18.91 3.66
CA GLU A 44 -0.89 -19.02 2.26
C GLU A 44 -1.40 -17.82 1.46
N GLU A 45 -2.65 -17.40 1.69
CA GLU A 45 -3.23 -16.22 1.05
C GLU A 45 -2.52 -14.92 1.48
N MET A 46 -2.19 -14.82 2.76
CA MET A 46 -1.37 -13.72 3.28
C MET A 46 0.02 -13.72 2.64
N MET A 47 0.64 -14.89 2.52
CA MET A 47 1.97 -15.01 1.91
C MET A 47 1.96 -14.51 0.46
N ALA A 48 0.94 -14.86 -0.33
CA ALA A 48 0.79 -14.37 -1.70
C ALA A 48 0.73 -12.83 -1.77
N LEU A 49 -0.03 -12.20 -0.87
CA LEU A 49 -0.10 -10.73 -0.78
C LEU A 49 1.24 -10.10 -0.39
N LEU A 50 1.92 -10.67 0.60
CA LEU A 50 3.17 -10.16 1.13
C LEU A 50 4.32 -10.30 0.12
N ILE A 51 4.33 -11.35 -0.69
CA ILE A 51 5.31 -11.50 -1.78
C ILE A 51 5.18 -10.35 -2.77
N VAL A 52 3.97 -10.04 -3.23
CA VAL A 52 3.75 -8.92 -4.16
C VAL A 52 4.11 -7.59 -3.51
N ALA A 53 3.77 -7.42 -2.22
CA ALA A 53 4.07 -6.20 -1.48
C ALA A 53 5.59 -5.96 -1.32
N ASP A 54 6.34 -7.01 -0.98
CA ASP A 54 7.80 -6.96 -0.85
C ASP A 54 8.48 -6.71 -2.21
N GLN A 55 8.08 -7.46 -3.25
CA GLN A 55 8.63 -7.37 -4.60
C GLN A 55 8.56 -5.97 -5.20
N HIS A 56 7.44 -5.28 -4.97
CA HIS A 56 7.19 -3.96 -5.54
C HIS A 56 7.35 -2.82 -4.53
N GLY A 57 7.87 -3.11 -3.33
CA GLY A 57 8.02 -2.10 -2.30
C GLY A 57 6.71 -1.42 -1.92
N LEU A 58 5.57 -2.10 -2.02
CA LEU A 58 4.26 -1.57 -1.69
C LEU A 58 4.03 -1.55 -0.18
N ASN A 59 3.21 -0.62 0.28
CA ASN A 59 2.82 -0.44 1.66
C ASN A 59 1.33 -0.80 1.86
N PRO A 60 1.03 -1.95 2.49
CA PRO A 60 -0.35 -2.37 2.77
C PRO A 60 -1.13 -1.38 3.62
N PHE A 61 -0.48 -0.68 4.56
CA PHE A 61 -1.15 0.29 5.44
C PHE A 61 -1.60 1.55 4.71
N CYS A 62 -0.95 1.88 3.59
CA CYS A 62 -1.31 3.01 2.74
C CYS A 62 -2.34 2.65 1.66
N ARG A 63 -2.90 1.42 1.69
CA ARG A 63 -3.80 0.86 0.67
C ARG A 63 -3.18 0.85 -0.72
N GLU A 64 -1.87 0.66 -0.81
CA GLU A 64 -1.17 0.51 -2.09
C GLU A 64 -1.40 -0.88 -2.69
N ILE A 65 -1.65 -1.88 -1.83
CA ILE A 65 -2.08 -3.22 -2.16
C ILE A 65 -3.21 -3.64 -1.22
N TYR A 66 -4.19 -4.40 -1.71
CA TYR A 66 -5.26 -4.95 -0.88
C TYR A 66 -5.71 -6.34 -1.38
N ALA A 67 -6.40 -7.05 -0.49
CA ALA A 67 -6.94 -8.37 -0.73
C ALA A 67 -8.29 -8.28 -1.45
N PHE A 68 -8.38 -8.84 -2.66
CA PHE A 68 -9.64 -8.90 -3.41
C PHE A 68 -10.18 -10.34 -3.44
N PRO A 69 -11.42 -10.60 -2.99
CA PRO A 69 -11.97 -11.95 -2.99
C PRO A 69 -12.29 -12.40 -4.42
N ASP A 70 -11.79 -13.58 -4.82
CA ASP A 70 -12.21 -14.19 -6.08
C ASP A 70 -13.61 -14.84 -5.97
N LYS A 71 -14.06 -15.50 -7.04
CA LYS A 71 -15.38 -16.16 -7.07
C LYS A 71 -15.43 -17.46 -6.27
N GLN A 72 -14.29 -18.13 -6.08
CA GLN A 72 -14.14 -19.41 -5.38
C GLN A 72 -13.81 -19.23 -3.90
N GLY A 73 -13.65 -17.98 -3.44
CA GLY A 73 -13.24 -17.67 -2.09
C GLY A 73 -11.73 -17.69 -1.89
N GLY A 74 -10.91 -17.62 -2.92
CA GLY A 74 -9.49 -17.26 -2.81
C GLY A 74 -9.28 -15.74 -2.66
N ILE A 75 -8.03 -15.34 -2.45
CA ILE A 75 -7.61 -13.93 -2.40
C ILE A 75 -6.68 -13.60 -3.56
N MET A 76 -7.03 -12.56 -4.31
CA MET A 76 -6.23 -11.97 -5.37
C MET A 76 -5.56 -10.67 -4.86
N PRO A 77 -4.22 -10.53 -4.98
CA PRO A 77 -3.53 -9.29 -4.67
C PRO A 77 -3.89 -8.22 -5.73
N VAL A 78 -4.45 -7.10 -5.29
CA VAL A 78 -4.80 -5.98 -6.17
C VAL A 78 -4.01 -4.76 -5.78
N VAL A 79 -3.33 -4.16 -6.75
CA VAL A 79 -2.55 -2.94 -6.58
C VAL A 79 -3.45 -1.75 -6.87
N SER A 80 -3.58 -0.85 -5.91
CA SER A 80 -4.36 0.37 -6.10
C SER A 80 -3.62 1.32 -7.04
N VAL A 81 -4.34 2.31 -7.57
CA VAL A 81 -3.73 3.36 -8.41
C VAL A 81 -2.58 4.07 -7.68
N ARG A 82 -2.67 4.23 -6.35
CA ARG A 82 -1.58 4.81 -5.55
C ARG A 82 -0.36 3.89 -5.51
N GLY A 83 -0.58 2.58 -5.41
CA GLY A 83 0.49 1.60 -5.51
C GLY A 83 1.18 1.65 -6.87
N TRP A 84 0.42 1.73 -7.95
CA TRP A 84 0.96 1.92 -9.30
C TRP A 84 1.78 3.21 -9.42
N GLU A 85 1.24 4.35 -8.96
CA GLU A 85 1.96 5.63 -8.95
C GLU A 85 3.29 5.54 -8.18
N ARG A 86 3.30 4.84 -7.04
CA ARG A 86 4.54 4.61 -6.27
C ARG A 86 5.55 3.81 -7.07
N ILE A 87 5.17 2.65 -7.60
CA ILE A 87 6.07 1.77 -8.35
C ILE A 87 6.64 2.51 -9.57
N ILE A 88 5.82 3.27 -10.29
CA ILE A 88 6.25 4.06 -11.45
C ILE A 88 7.29 5.12 -11.02
N ASN A 89 6.98 5.91 -9.99
CA ASN A 89 7.83 7.01 -9.55
C ASN A 89 9.16 6.53 -8.96
N GLU A 90 9.18 5.37 -8.30
CA GLU A 90 10.40 4.77 -7.72
C GLU A 90 11.25 4.04 -8.77
N HIS A 91 10.71 3.77 -9.97
CA HIS A 91 11.44 3.08 -11.01
C HIS A 91 12.62 3.93 -11.53
N ALA A 92 13.85 3.42 -11.43
CA ALA A 92 15.07 4.18 -11.74
C ALA A 92 15.09 4.81 -13.15
N ALA A 93 14.53 4.09 -14.13
CA ALA A 93 14.45 4.54 -15.52
C ALA A 93 13.30 5.50 -15.82
N TYR A 94 12.38 5.77 -14.89
CA TYR A 94 11.26 6.70 -15.12
C TYR A 94 11.76 8.12 -15.39
N ASP A 95 11.22 8.75 -16.43
CA ASP A 95 11.61 10.09 -16.90
C ASP A 95 10.40 10.99 -17.20
N GLY A 96 9.28 10.74 -16.53
CA GLY A 96 8.07 11.52 -16.69
C GLY A 96 6.99 10.88 -17.55
N ILE A 97 5.87 11.58 -17.62
CA ILE A 97 4.61 11.14 -18.23
C ILE A 97 3.91 12.32 -18.89
N ASP A 98 3.30 12.09 -20.05
CA ASP A 98 2.45 13.04 -20.75
C ASP A 98 1.13 12.38 -21.21
N TRP A 99 0.16 13.20 -21.60
CA TRP A 99 -1.21 12.80 -21.85
C TRP A 99 -1.77 13.43 -23.13
N ALA A 100 -2.21 12.58 -24.07
CA ALA A 100 -3.00 13.02 -25.22
C ALA A 100 -4.47 12.59 -25.05
N TYR A 101 -5.40 13.50 -25.28
CA TYR A 101 -6.85 13.26 -25.27
C TYR A 101 -7.57 14.45 -25.94
N PRO A 102 -8.81 14.27 -26.44
CA PRO A 102 -9.60 15.35 -27.01
C PRO A 102 -9.82 16.49 -26.00
N LYS A 103 -9.40 17.71 -26.37
CA LYS A 103 -9.47 18.88 -25.49
C LYS A 103 -10.80 19.62 -25.58
N ASP A 104 -11.51 19.49 -26.71
CA ASP A 104 -12.84 20.08 -26.88
C ASP A 104 -13.89 19.21 -26.14
N PRO A 105 -14.64 19.76 -25.17
CA PRO A 105 -15.73 19.04 -24.51
C PRO A 105 -16.84 18.57 -25.47
N ASN A 106 -16.98 19.15 -26.65
CA ASN A 106 -17.95 18.71 -27.66
C ASN A 106 -17.62 17.32 -28.23
N ASP A 107 -16.36 16.91 -28.16
CA ASP A 107 -15.91 15.57 -28.57
C ASP A 107 -16.12 14.51 -27.46
N TRP A 108 -16.55 14.92 -26.27
CA TRP A 108 -16.69 14.03 -25.13
C TRP A 108 -18.01 13.26 -25.18
N VAL A 109 -17.97 12.01 -24.73
CA VAL A 109 -19.09 11.07 -24.77
C VAL A 109 -19.59 10.81 -23.36
N GLN A 110 -20.91 10.85 -23.17
CA GLN A 110 -21.55 10.45 -21.92
C GLN A 110 -22.07 9.02 -22.03
N LYS A 111 -21.54 8.12 -21.20
CA LYS A 111 -21.94 6.71 -21.16
C LYS A 111 -23.17 6.51 -20.25
N PRO A 112 -23.97 5.44 -20.47
CA PRO A 112 -25.18 5.19 -19.69
C PRO A 112 -24.94 5.10 -18.18
N GLY A 113 -25.65 5.92 -17.41
CA GLY A 113 -25.50 6.01 -15.95
C GLY A 113 -24.32 6.86 -15.47
N ALA A 114 -23.43 7.33 -16.36
CA ALA A 114 -22.37 8.25 -15.96
C ALA A 114 -22.94 9.66 -15.71
N LYS A 115 -22.55 10.26 -14.57
CA LYS A 115 -22.98 11.60 -14.14
C LYS A 115 -22.34 12.74 -14.95
N THR A 116 -21.22 12.47 -15.63
CA THR A 116 -20.51 13.45 -16.45
C THR A 116 -20.01 12.83 -17.74
N ALA A 117 -19.87 13.63 -18.79
CA ALA A 117 -19.19 13.22 -20.02
C ALA A 117 -17.70 12.94 -19.79
N CYS A 118 -17.12 12.09 -20.64
CA CYS A 118 -15.73 11.68 -20.60
C CYS A 118 -15.13 11.73 -22.00
N PHE A 119 -13.80 11.94 -22.09
CA PHE A 119 -13.11 11.79 -23.35
C PHE A 119 -13.30 10.38 -23.93
N PRO A 120 -13.52 10.22 -25.24
CA PRO A 120 -13.73 8.92 -25.88
C PRO A 120 -12.48 8.04 -25.85
N TRP A 121 -11.30 8.64 -25.72
CA TRP A 121 -10.02 7.96 -25.60
C TRP A 121 -9.01 8.82 -24.83
N ILE A 122 -7.98 8.19 -24.29
CA ILE A 122 -6.80 8.85 -23.71
C ILE A 122 -5.56 8.02 -23.97
N THR A 123 -4.49 8.71 -24.35
CA THR A 123 -3.15 8.13 -24.50
C THR A 123 -2.28 8.55 -23.32
N CYS A 124 -1.73 7.56 -22.64
CA CYS A 124 -0.64 7.76 -21.69
C CYS A 124 0.69 7.60 -22.43
N ILE A 125 1.59 8.56 -22.24
CA ILE A 125 2.91 8.62 -22.89
C ILE A 125 3.94 8.59 -21.78
N MET A 126 4.67 7.49 -21.61
CA MET A 126 5.72 7.37 -20.58
C MET A 126 7.11 7.47 -21.19
N PHE A 127 7.93 8.32 -20.59
CA PHE A 127 9.32 8.53 -20.97
C PHE A 127 10.25 7.72 -20.07
N ARG A 128 11.34 7.25 -20.66
CA ARG A 128 12.39 6.52 -19.95
C ARG A 128 13.75 7.08 -20.27
N LYS A 129 14.60 7.17 -19.26
CA LYS A 129 15.99 7.68 -19.38
C LYS A 129 16.86 6.83 -20.31
N ASP A 130 16.52 5.56 -20.46
CA ASP A 130 17.29 4.56 -21.21
C ASP A 130 16.74 4.28 -22.61
N ARG A 131 15.76 5.06 -23.10
CA ARG A 131 15.17 4.91 -24.44
C ARG A 131 15.04 6.26 -25.14
N SER A 132 15.19 6.25 -26.47
CA SER A 132 15.01 7.46 -27.30
C SER A 132 13.54 7.77 -27.63
N HIS A 133 12.66 6.78 -27.53
CA HIS A 133 11.24 6.91 -27.85
C HIS A 133 10.37 6.54 -26.65
N PRO A 134 9.30 7.30 -26.36
CA PRO A 134 8.39 6.98 -25.29
C PRO A 134 7.55 5.74 -25.61
N THR A 135 7.08 5.08 -24.56
CA THR A 135 6.01 4.08 -24.69
C THR A 135 4.67 4.81 -24.67
N GLN A 136 3.78 4.47 -25.60
CA GLN A 136 2.50 5.15 -25.78
C GLN A 136 1.40 4.10 -25.84
N ILE A 137 0.43 4.18 -24.93
CA ILE A 137 -0.73 3.28 -24.88
C ILE A 137 -2.00 4.13 -24.85
N THR A 138 -2.94 3.80 -25.73
CA THR A 138 -4.25 4.45 -25.82
C THR A 138 -5.33 3.53 -25.31
N GLU A 139 -6.14 4.03 -24.40
CA GLU A 139 -7.32 3.34 -23.88
C GLU A 139 -8.58 4.04 -24.39
N PHE A 140 -9.59 3.25 -24.74
CA PHE A 140 -10.86 3.73 -25.27
C PHE A 140 -11.97 3.59 -24.22
N LEU A 141 -12.82 4.61 -24.11
CA LEU A 141 -13.88 4.68 -23.12
C LEU A 141 -14.95 3.60 -23.34
N ASP A 142 -15.24 3.27 -24.60
CA ASP A 142 -16.27 2.29 -24.94
C ASP A 142 -15.89 0.86 -24.55
N GLU A 143 -14.60 0.53 -24.57
CA GLU A 143 -14.06 -0.75 -24.08
C GLU A 143 -13.90 -0.77 -22.56
N ALA A 144 -13.40 0.31 -21.96
CA ALA A 144 -13.04 0.34 -20.55
C ALA A 144 -14.23 0.63 -19.61
N TYR A 145 -15.24 1.37 -20.07
CA TYR A 145 -16.34 1.84 -19.23
C TYR A 145 -17.18 0.68 -18.68
N ARG A 146 -17.44 0.73 -17.37
CA ARG A 146 -18.32 -0.23 -16.70
C ARG A 146 -19.65 0.43 -16.32
N PRO A 147 -20.79 -0.13 -16.77
CA PRO A 147 -22.11 0.38 -16.40
C PRO A 147 -22.38 0.16 -14.90
N PRO A 148 -23.41 0.84 -14.34
CA PRO A 148 -23.84 0.58 -12.98
C PRO A 148 -24.13 -0.90 -12.76
N PHE A 149 -23.76 -1.45 -11.60
CA PHE A 149 -24.00 -2.85 -11.29
C PHE A 149 -25.50 -3.05 -11.02
N THR A 150 -26.14 -3.90 -11.81
CA THR A 150 -27.55 -4.30 -11.59
C THR A 150 -27.60 -5.72 -11.07
N GLY A 151 -28.30 -5.95 -9.96
CA GLY A 151 -28.45 -7.27 -9.38
C GLY A 151 -29.80 -7.44 -8.68
N ASN A 152 -30.10 -8.68 -8.29
CA ASN A 152 -31.28 -8.99 -7.48
C ASN A 152 -30.83 -9.24 -6.03
N GLY A 153 -31.17 -8.32 -5.15
CA GLY A 153 -30.91 -8.43 -3.72
C GLY A 153 -32.08 -9.07 -2.99
N LYS A 154 -31.94 -9.21 -1.66
CA LYS A 154 -33.01 -9.72 -0.79
C LYS A 154 -34.31 -8.92 -0.89
N ASN A 155 -34.22 -7.64 -1.27
CA ASN A 155 -35.35 -6.71 -1.36
C ASN A 155 -35.78 -6.42 -2.81
N GLY A 156 -35.41 -7.28 -3.77
CA GLY A 156 -35.72 -7.11 -5.19
C GLY A 156 -34.55 -6.57 -6.02
N PRO A 157 -34.81 -6.11 -7.26
CA PRO A 157 -33.78 -5.58 -8.14
C PRO A 157 -33.18 -4.30 -7.56
N TYR A 158 -31.86 -4.18 -7.60
CA TYR A 158 -31.12 -3.00 -7.19
C TYR A 158 -30.10 -2.59 -8.25
N THR A 159 -29.80 -1.30 -8.30
CA THR A 159 -28.72 -0.74 -9.11
C THR A 159 -27.75 -0.02 -8.18
N ALA A 160 -26.48 -0.41 -8.23
CA ALA A 160 -25.41 0.21 -7.47
C ALA A 160 -24.50 1.01 -8.40
N GLU A 161 -24.35 2.30 -8.12
CA GLU A 161 -23.41 3.16 -8.83
C GLU A 161 -21.97 2.90 -8.36
N GLY A 162 -21.06 2.75 -9.32
CA GLY A 162 -19.63 2.57 -9.06
C GLY A 162 -18.79 3.82 -9.37
N PRO A 163 -17.46 3.71 -9.24
CA PRO A 163 -16.52 4.79 -9.56
C PRO A 163 -16.65 5.31 -11.00
N TRP A 164 -16.98 4.44 -11.96
CA TRP A 164 -17.20 4.80 -13.36
C TRP A 164 -18.39 5.76 -13.56
N GLN A 165 -19.39 5.73 -12.67
CA GLN A 165 -20.55 6.62 -12.76
C GLN A 165 -20.22 8.02 -12.25
N THR A 166 -19.36 8.14 -11.23
CA THR A 166 -19.04 9.43 -10.60
C THR A 166 -17.78 10.09 -11.18
N TYR A 167 -16.76 9.31 -11.53
CA TYR A 167 -15.46 9.81 -11.97
C TYR A 167 -14.93 9.14 -13.26
N PRO A 168 -15.71 9.10 -14.36
CA PRO A 168 -15.33 8.34 -15.57
C PRO A 168 -14.00 8.79 -16.19
N LYS A 169 -13.75 10.10 -16.26
CA LYS A 169 -12.47 10.66 -16.74
C LYS A 169 -11.27 10.17 -15.92
N ARG A 170 -11.44 10.08 -14.60
CA ARG A 170 -10.38 9.64 -13.70
C ARG A 170 -10.10 8.14 -13.88
N MET A 171 -11.17 7.34 -13.98
CA MET A 171 -11.07 5.90 -14.19
C MET A 171 -10.36 5.57 -15.50
N LEU A 172 -10.74 6.23 -16.60
CA LEU A 172 -10.11 6.00 -17.90
C LEU A 172 -8.63 6.44 -17.91
N ARG A 173 -8.29 7.54 -17.24
CA ARG A 173 -6.88 7.94 -17.05
C ARG A 173 -6.09 6.90 -16.26
N HIS A 174 -6.66 6.33 -15.21
CA HIS A 174 -5.98 5.30 -14.41
C HIS A 174 -5.73 4.02 -15.22
N LYS A 175 -6.69 3.60 -16.06
CA LYS A 175 -6.52 2.51 -17.03
C LYS A 175 -5.29 2.73 -17.93
N ALA A 176 -5.24 3.89 -18.59
CA ALA A 176 -4.14 4.21 -19.49
C ALA A 176 -2.79 4.32 -18.77
N LEU A 177 -2.78 4.86 -17.54
CA LEU A 177 -1.59 4.90 -16.70
C LEU A 177 -1.01 3.50 -16.49
N ILE A 178 -1.87 2.58 -16.03
CA ILE A 178 -1.46 1.23 -15.62
C ILE A 178 -1.00 0.43 -16.83
N GLN A 179 -1.77 0.42 -17.92
CA GLN A 179 -1.40 -0.31 -19.14
C GLN A 179 -0.11 0.22 -19.75
N CYS A 180 0.08 1.55 -19.78
CA CYS A 180 1.33 2.14 -20.23
C CYS A 180 2.50 1.80 -19.29
N ALA A 181 2.29 1.76 -17.97
CA ALA A 181 3.32 1.37 -17.01
C ALA A 181 3.76 -0.09 -17.22
N GLN A 182 2.80 -0.99 -17.40
CA GLN A 182 3.06 -2.41 -17.69
C GLN A 182 3.92 -2.55 -18.94
N ALA A 183 3.57 -1.88 -20.04
CA ALA A 183 4.34 -1.91 -21.29
C ALA A 183 5.72 -1.21 -21.17
N ALA A 184 5.79 -0.08 -20.47
CA ALA A 184 7.01 0.72 -20.37
C ALA A 184 8.06 0.07 -19.48
N PHE A 185 7.64 -0.52 -18.35
CA PHE A 185 8.52 -1.02 -17.30
C PHE A 185 8.52 -2.54 -17.14
N GLY A 186 7.62 -3.25 -17.82
CA GLY A 186 7.52 -4.71 -17.75
C GLY A 186 6.92 -5.20 -16.43
N PHE A 187 6.07 -4.40 -15.79
CA PHE A 187 5.31 -4.85 -14.62
C PHE A 187 4.30 -5.91 -15.08
N SER A 188 4.54 -7.18 -14.77
CA SER A 188 3.66 -8.29 -15.17
C SER A 188 2.93 -8.89 -13.97
N GLY A 189 1.68 -9.31 -14.19
CA GLY A 189 0.86 -10.05 -13.21
C GLY A 189 0.54 -9.29 -11.92
N LEU A 190 0.47 -7.96 -12.02
CA LEU A 190 -0.17 -7.11 -11.02
C LEU A 190 -1.57 -6.77 -11.51
N TYR A 191 -2.58 -7.12 -10.72
CA TYR A 191 -3.96 -6.79 -11.03
C TYR A 191 -4.30 -5.38 -10.58
N GLU A 192 -5.08 -4.71 -11.41
CA GLU A 192 -5.79 -3.48 -11.06
C GLU A 192 -7.25 -3.78 -10.66
N PRO A 193 -7.93 -2.86 -9.94
CA PRO A 193 -9.26 -3.10 -9.38
C PRO A 193 -10.32 -3.62 -10.37
N ASP A 194 -10.45 -2.99 -11.54
CA ASP A 194 -11.43 -3.38 -12.56
C ASP A 194 -11.05 -4.71 -13.24
N GLU A 195 -9.76 -4.99 -13.41
CA GLU A 195 -9.27 -6.25 -13.97
C GLU A 195 -9.56 -7.41 -13.03
N ALA A 196 -9.35 -7.21 -11.73
CA ALA A 196 -9.71 -8.18 -10.71
C ALA A 196 -11.23 -8.41 -10.66
N GLU A 197 -12.04 -7.36 -10.81
CA GLU A 197 -13.49 -7.47 -10.90
C GLU A 197 -13.93 -8.25 -12.15
N ARG A 198 -13.36 -7.96 -13.33
CA ARG A 198 -13.63 -8.73 -14.55
C ARG A 198 -13.20 -10.19 -14.40
N ALA A 199 -12.00 -10.44 -13.86
CA ALA A 199 -11.50 -11.78 -13.61
C ALA A 199 -12.46 -12.57 -12.70
N ARG A 200 -12.97 -11.94 -11.64
CA ARG A 200 -13.98 -12.52 -10.76
C ARG A 200 -15.30 -12.79 -11.47
N GLU A 201 -15.78 -11.91 -12.35
CA GLU A 201 -17.02 -12.10 -13.11
C GLU A 201 -16.95 -13.34 -14.01
N ILE A 202 -15.85 -13.48 -14.77
CA ILE A 202 -15.62 -14.63 -15.68
C ILE A 202 -15.11 -15.89 -14.97
N GLY A 203 -14.81 -15.80 -13.68
CA GLY A 203 -14.39 -16.95 -12.86
C GLY A 203 -12.94 -17.38 -13.07
N LEU A 204 -12.06 -16.48 -13.51
CA LEU A 204 -10.62 -16.72 -13.51
C LEU A 204 -10.13 -16.90 -12.06
N PRO A 205 -9.38 -17.97 -11.75
CA PRO A 205 -8.88 -18.21 -10.40
C PRO A 205 -7.79 -17.21 -10.01
N ALA A 206 -7.69 -16.86 -8.72
CA ALA A 206 -6.67 -15.95 -8.20
C ALA A 206 -5.21 -16.42 -8.40
N ILE A 207 -5.00 -17.71 -8.69
CA ILE A 207 -3.73 -18.41 -8.46
C ILE A 207 -2.81 -18.53 -9.70
N ASP A 208 -3.30 -18.28 -10.92
CA ASP A 208 -2.47 -18.50 -12.12
C ASP A 208 -1.41 -17.42 -12.35
N SER A 209 -1.54 -16.24 -11.73
CA SER A 209 -0.60 -15.12 -11.94
C SER A 209 0.45 -14.98 -10.85
N ALA A 210 0.08 -15.18 -9.58
CA ALA A 210 0.95 -14.91 -8.44
C ALA A 210 1.96 -16.05 -8.23
N GLU A 211 1.53 -17.31 -8.38
CA GLU A 211 2.47 -18.44 -8.41
C GLU A 211 3.33 -18.43 -9.68
N ALA A 212 2.76 -18.10 -10.84
CA ALA A 212 3.55 -17.99 -12.07
C ALA A 212 4.56 -16.85 -11.99
N ASN A 213 4.18 -15.69 -11.44
CA ASN A 213 5.10 -14.59 -11.16
C ASN A 213 6.14 -14.96 -10.11
N ALA A 214 5.75 -15.60 -9.00
CA ALA A 214 6.68 -16.06 -7.98
C ALA A 214 7.67 -17.08 -8.56
N ARG A 215 7.23 -18.01 -9.40
CA ARG A 215 8.08 -18.97 -10.12
C ARG A 215 9.00 -18.27 -11.13
N ARG A 216 8.51 -17.27 -11.87
CA ARG A 216 9.31 -16.47 -12.81
C ARG A 216 10.37 -15.66 -12.08
N VAL A 217 10.02 -15.00 -10.99
CA VAL A 217 10.96 -14.21 -10.17
C VAL A 217 11.97 -15.13 -9.49
N GLN A 218 11.51 -16.28 -8.98
CA GLN A 218 12.40 -17.28 -8.40
C GLN A 218 13.39 -17.80 -9.45
N SER A 219 12.96 -18.06 -10.69
CA SER A 219 13.87 -18.49 -11.76
C SER A 219 14.82 -17.38 -12.22
N GLU A 220 14.39 -16.12 -12.22
CA GLU A 220 15.25 -14.96 -12.49
C GLU A 220 16.31 -14.77 -11.40
N ILE A 221 15.92 -14.91 -10.13
CA ILE A 221 16.84 -14.86 -8.99
C ILE A 221 17.82 -16.04 -9.03
N GLU A 222 17.35 -17.27 -9.29
CA GLU A 222 18.19 -18.46 -9.43
C GLU A 222 19.18 -18.33 -10.60
N ALA A 223 18.76 -17.71 -11.71
CA ALA A 223 19.65 -17.43 -12.84
C ALA A 223 20.71 -16.36 -12.52
N LEU A 224 20.39 -15.39 -11.66
CA LEU A 224 21.30 -14.33 -11.23
C LEU A 224 22.22 -14.76 -10.09
N GLU A 225 21.79 -15.69 -9.23
CA GLU A 225 22.52 -16.16 -8.05
C GLU A 225 23.97 -16.57 -8.34
N PRO A 226 24.29 -17.43 -9.35
CA PRO A 226 25.67 -17.80 -9.64
C PRO A 226 26.52 -16.60 -10.11
N LYS A 227 25.90 -15.61 -10.76
CA LYS A 227 26.58 -14.38 -11.18
C LYS A 227 26.84 -13.45 -9.98
N LEU A 228 25.99 -13.49 -8.97
CA LEU A 228 26.04 -12.62 -7.79
C LEU A 228 26.87 -13.18 -6.64
N ARG A 229 26.99 -14.52 -6.55
CA ARG A 229 27.71 -15.24 -5.49
C ARG A 229 29.12 -14.68 -5.18
N PRO A 230 30.00 -14.40 -6.16
CA PRO A 230 31.34 -13.88 -5.86
C PRO A 230 31.32 -12.49 -5.20
N PHE A 231 30.30 -11.68 -5.48
CA PHE A 231 30.14 -10.37 -4.87
C PHE A 231 29.62 -10.48 -3.44
N LEU A 232 28.72 -11.42 -3.17
CA LEU A 232 28.16 -11.69 -1.84
C LEU A 232 29.20 -12.25 -0.88
N GLU A 233 29.97 -13.25 -1.33
CA GLU A 233 31.04 -13.86 -0.55
C GLU A 233 32.07 -12.79 -0.16
N ARG A 234 32.56 -12.04 -1.15
CA ARG A 234 33.50 -10.93 -0.90
C ARG A 234 32.92 -9.86 0.01
N ALA A 235 31.65 -9.48 -0.17
CA ALA A 235 31.00 -8.48 0.66
C ALA A 235 30.86 -8.93 2.12
N ARG A 236 30.57 -10.21 2.35
CA ARG A 236 30.48 -10.81 3.70
C ARG A 236 31.86 -10.88 4.37
N GLU A 237 32.88 -11.31 3.64
CA GLU A 237 34.25 -11.41 4.18
C GLU A 237 34.85 -10.05 4.55
N THR A 238 34.63 -9.05 3.70
CA THR A 238 35.24 -7.72 3.85
C THR A 238 34.33 -6.70 4.51
N ASN A 239 33.09 -7.08 4.81
CA ASN A 239 31.99 -6.21 5.21
C ASN A 239 31.79 -4.98 4.29
N ALA A 240 32.19 -5.08 3.02
CA ALA A 240 32.22 -3.97 2.05
C ALA A 240 31.04 -4.01 1.06
N TRP A 241 29.82 -3.97 1.57
CA TRP A 241 28.59 -4.05 0.77
C TRP A 241 28.46 -2.94 -0.28
N GLN A 242 28.91 -1.73 0.03
CA GLN A 242 28.90 -0.61 -0.93
C GLN A 242 29.77 -0.90 -2.16
N GLY A 243 30.90 -1.58 -1.97
CA GLY A 243 31.78 -2.00 -3.07
C GLY A 243 31.10 -3.03 -3.98
N ALA A 244 30.35 -3.96 -3.40
CA ALA A 244 29.57 -4.94 -4.17
C ALA A 244 28.46 -4.27 -5.00
N HIS A 245 27.75 -3.28 -4.45
CA HIS A 245 26.78 -2.49 -5.21
C HIS A 245 27.42 -1.74 -6.38
N ALA A 246 28.59 -1.12 -6.18
CA ALA A 246 29.31 -0.44 -7.25
C ALA A 246 29.70 -1.40 -8.39
N LEU A 247 30.17 -2.60 -8.07
CA LEU A 247 30.53 -3.62 -9.05
C LEU A 247 29.32 -4.16 -9.82
N VAL A 248 28.18 -4.35 -9.14
CA VAL A 248 26.94 -4.76 -9.79
C VAL A 248 26.43 -3.69 -10.75
N ARG A 249 26.53 -2.41 -10.38
CA ARG A 249 26.18 -1.30 -11.29
C ARG A 249 27.02 -1.27 -12.57
N GLN A 250 28.27 -1.69 -12.48
CA GLN A 250 29.18 -1.73 -13.61
C GLN A 250 28.96 -2.97 -14.49
N ARG A 251 28.60 -4.11 -13.89
CA ARG A 251 28.57 -5.41 -14.56
C ARG A 251 27.21 -5.79 -15.14
N PHE A 252 26.12 -5.24 -14.60
CA PHE A 252 24.77 -5.50 -15.06
C PHE A 252 24.12 -4.22 -15.59
N SER A 253 23.19 -4.38 -16.52
CA SER A 253 22.43 -3.27 -17.12
C SER A 253 20.94 -3.56 -17.17
N GLY A 254 20.13 -2.50 -17.30
CA GLY A 254 18.68 -2.63 -17.43
C GLY A 254 18.04 -3.32 -16.23
N ASN A 255 17.08 -4.22 -16.49
CA ASN A 255 16.32 -4.91 -15.46
C ASN A 255 17.16 -5.90 -14.63
N GLU A 256 18.16 -6.55 -15.24
CA GLU A 256 19.09 -7.43 -14.50
C GLU A 256 19.85 -6.66 -13.41
N ARG A 257 20.23 -5.40 -13.68
CA ARG A 257 20.91 -4.56 -12.68
C ARG A 257 20.01 -4.26 -11.48
N LEU A 258 18.77 -3.85 -11.76
CA LEU A 258 17.80 -3.51 -10.71
C LEU A 258 17.52 -4.71 -9.81
N ALA A 259 17.31 -5.88 -10.42
CA ALA A 259 17.12 -7.13 -9.70
C ALA A 259 18.36 -7.50 -8.85
N ALA A 260 19.56 -7.40 -9.42
CA ALA A 260 20.82 -7.67 -8.74
C ALA A 260 21.08 -6.72 -7.55
N GLU A 261 20.79 -5.42 -7.71
CA GLU A 261 20.94 -4.44 -6.64
C GLU A 261 19.97 -4.70 -5.49
N SER A 262 18.70 -4.95 -5.79
CA SER A 262 17.68 -5.29 -4.79
C SER A 262 18.05 -6.57 -4.03
N TYR A 263 18.53 -7.59 -4.75
CA TYR A 263 18.98 -8.85 -4.16
C TYR A 263 20.16 -8.64 -3.19
N LEU A 264 21.17 -7.87 -3.59
CA LEU A 264 22.33 -7.53 -2.75
C LEU A 264 21.93 -6.77 -1.48
N GLN A 265 20.98 -5.84 -1.63
CA GLN A 265 20.48 -5.06 -0.50
C GLN A 265 19.78 -5.96 0.53
N GLY A 266 18.91 -6.87 0.07
CA GLY A 266 18.29 -7.86 0.96
C GLY A 266 19.29 -8.80 1.61
N ALA A 267 20.33 -9.22 0.90
CA ALA A 267 21.39 -10.06 1.45
C ALA A 267 22.23 -9.34 2.51
N ALA A 268 22.48 -8.04 2.34
CA ALA A 268 23.20 -7.21 3.30
C ALA A 268 22.43 -7.08 4.62
N SER A 269 21.12 -6.79 4.53
CA SER A 269 20.23 -6.72 5.69
C SER A 269 20.21 -8.04 6.47
N LEU A 270 20.00 -9.16 5.80
CA LEU A 270 20.00 -10.48 6.45
C LEU A 270 21.33 -10.81 7.14
N TYR A 271 22.46 -10.43 6.53
CA TYR A 271 23.77 -10.66 7.12
C TYR A 271 23.99 -9.82 8.39
N GLN A 272 23.54 -8.56 8.39
CA GLN A 272 23.59 -7.70 9.58
C GLN A 272 22.74 -8.24 10.73
N LEU A 273 21.55 -8.78 10.43
CA LEU A 273 20.72 -9.43 11.45
C LEU A 273 21.38 -10.65 12.04
N GLN A 274 22.00 -11.48 11.20
CA GLN A 274 22.65 -12.69 11.66
C GLN A 274 23.80 -12.34 12.62
N GLN A 275 24.59 -11.32 12.28
CA GLN A 275 25.60 -10.81 13.22
C GLN A 275 24.98 -10.25 14.51
N ALA A 276 23.84 -9.54 14.43
CA ALA A 276 23.17 -9.02 15.62
C ALA A 276 22.63 -10.14 16.53
N GLN A 277 22.15 -11.24 15.94
CA GLN A 277 21.69 -12.43 16.66
C GLN A 277 22.87 -13.19 17.29
N ASP A 278 23.96 -13.40 16.55
CA ASP A 278 25.17 -14.05 17.06
C ASP A 278 25.78 -13.27 18.24
N VAL A 279 25.73 -11.93 18.21
CA VAL A 279 26.19 -11.08 19.32
C VAL A 279 25.27 -11.17 20.54
N GLN A 280 23.95 -11.34 20.34
CA GLN A 280 23.00 -11.53 21.43
C GLN A 280 23.15 -12.89 22.10
N GLU A 281 23.40 -13.96 21.33
CA GLU A 281 23.62 -15.31 21.84
C GLU A 281 25.00 -15.48 22.51
N ALA A 282 26.02 -14.72 22.06
CA ALA A 282 27.36 -14.73 22.63
C ALA A 282 27.52 -13.88 23.91
N SER A 283 26.49 -13.13 24.32
CA SER A 283 26.54 -12.32 25.54
C SER A 283 26.32 -13.21 26.76
N PRO A 284 27.26 -13.27 27.74
CA PRO A 284 27.11 -14.14 28.90
C PRO A 284 25.92 -13.68 29.75
N VAL A 285 25.05 -14.64 30.10
CA VAL A 285 23.96 -14.47 31.07
C VAL A 285 24.56 -13.87 32.35
N MET A 286 24.25 -12.61 32.62
CA MET A 286 24.64 -11.91 33.84
C MET A 286 24.11 -12.71 35.04
N ALA A 287 25.04 -13.16 35.89
CA ALA A 287 24.78 -13.77 37.19
C ALA A 287 23.93 -12.84 38.08
N GLU A 288 23.07 -13.46 38.90
CA GLU A 288 22.20 -12.81 39.89
C GLU A 288 22.94 -11.71 40.68
N ALA A 289 22.35 -10.51 40.71
CA ALA A 289 22.75 -9.45 41.61
C ALA A 289 22.34 -9.81 43.06
N PRO A 290 23.19 -9.59 44.07
CA PRO A 290 22.83 -9.87 45.46
C PRO A 290 21.81 -8.82 45.96
N ALA A 291 20.95 -9.27 46.86
CA ALA A 291 19.92 -8.46 47.51
C ALA A 291 20.52 -7.27 48.26
N ILE A 292 19.90 -6.09 48.09
CA ILE A 292 20.22 -4.88 48.84
C ILE A 292 19.55 -4.99 50.21
N GLU A 293 20.34 -4.99 51.29
CA GLU A 293 19.84 -4.80 52.67
C GLU A 293 19.34 -3.37 52.85
N GLU A 294 18.08 -3.23 53.27
CA GLU A 294 17.51 -1.94 53.69
C GLU A 294 18.17 -1.48 55.00
N VAL A 295 18.90 -0.37 54.93
CA VAL A 295 19.41 0.34 56.12
C VAL A 295 18.37 1.38 56.54
N GLU A 296 17.69 1.13 57.66
CA GLU A 296 16.87 2.13 58.36
C GLU A 296 17.74 3.31 58.83
N VAL A 297 17.48 4.50 58.28
CA VAL A 297 18.07 5.75 58.79
C VAL A 297 17.05 6.44 59.69
N SER A 298 17.33 6.44 60.99
CA SER A 298 16.59 7.15 62.02
C SER A 298 16.85 8.67 61.94
N ARG A 299 15.77 9.44 62.11
CA ARG A 299 15.77 10.91 62.12
C ARG A 299 16.44 11.46 63.38
N THR A 300 17.22 12.53 63.22
CA THR A 300 17.44 13.53 64.26
C THR A 300 17.19 14.93 63.71
N ASP A 301 16.22 15.62 64.31
CA ASP A 301 15.87 17.02 64.07
C ASP A 301 16.86 17.94 64.81
N GLU A 302 17.48 18.90 64.12
CA GLU A 302 17.89 20.17 64.72
C GLU A 302 17.70 21.34 63.72
N PRO A 303 17.18 22.51 64.16
CA PRO A 303 16.77 23.59 63.27
C PRO A 303 17.87 24.65 63.12
N VAL A 304 18.20 25.02 61.87
CA VAL A 304 19.02 26.22 61.59
C VAL A 304 18.16 27.27 60.89
N GLN A 305 17.97 28.40 61.56
CA GLN A 305 17.27 29.59 61.06
C GLN A 305 18.17 30.41 60.13
N HIS A 306 17.65 30.79 58.96
CA HIS A 306 18.14 31.98 58.24
C HIS A 306 17.00 32.82 57.63
N LYS A 307 17.29 34.11 57.56
CA LYS A 307 16.44 35.31 57.62
C LYS A 307 15.75 35.65 56.27
N PRO A 308 14.55 36.26 56.26
CA PRO A 308 13.79 36.51 55.03
C PRO A 308 14.26 37.77 54.29
N LEU A 309 14.35 37.68 52.96
CA LEU A 309 14.47 38.84 52.06
C LEU A 309 13.08 39.28 51.56
N ARG A 310 12.83 40.60 51.58
CA ARG A 310 11.56 41.28 51.25
C ARG A 310 11.20 41.19 49.75
N PRO A 311 9.90 41.33 49.40
CA PRO A 311 9.43 41.23 48.03
C PRO A 311 9.51 42.56 47.29
N ALA A 312 9.85 42.52 45.99
CA ALA A 312 9.59 43.61 45.05
C ALA A 312 8.41 43.23 44.15
N SER A 313 7.40 44.09 44.18
CA SER A 313 6.16 44.03 43.42
C SER A 313 6.34 44.63 42.02
N SER A 314 5.77 43.99 41.00
CA SER A 314 4.92 44.70 40.02
C SER A 314 4.20 43.69 39.13
N ALA A 315 2.89 43.64 39.26
CA ALA A 315 1.99 43.00 38.33
C ALA A 315 1.92 43.79 37.01
N ARG A 316 1.95 43.09 35.88
CA ARG A 316 1.28 43.54 34.65
C ARG A 316 0.59 42.35 34.00
N LYS A 317 -0.73 42.29 34.20
CA LYS A 317 -1.66 41.40 33.50
C LYS A 317 -1.54 41.66 31.99
N ARG A 318 -1.22 40.61 31.22
CA ARG A 318 -1.65 40.48 29.82
C ARG A 318 -2.62 39.31 29.77
N GLN A 319 -3.88 39.63 29.50
CA GLN A 319 -4.90 38.65 29.13
C GLN A 319 -4.46 38.02 27.81
N ALA A 320 -4.10 36.73 27.83
CA ALA A 320 -4.08 35.92 26.62
C ALA A 320 -5.51 35.40 26.43
N ASN A 321 -6.14 35.92 25.37
CA ASN A 321 -7.44 35.50 24.89
C ASN A 321 -7.34 34.03 24.47
N GLN A 322 -8.06 33.14 25.14
CA GLN A 322 -8.06 31.72 24.85
C GLN A 322 -8.95 31.49 23.62
N THR A 323 -8.36 31.55 22.42
CA THR A 323 -9.04 31.14 21.20
C THR A 323 -9.04 29.62 21.16
N LYS A 324 -10.19 28.99 21.40
CA LYS A 324 -10.39 27.54 21.20
C LYS A 324 -10.06 27.20 19.74
N LEU A 325 -9.08 26.31 19.55
CA LEU A 325 -8.90 25.59 18.29
C LEU A 325 -10.12 24.69 18.06
N PRO A 326 -10.71 24.63 16.85
CA PRO A 326 -11.77 23.68 16.55
C PRO A 326 -11.19 22.27 16.43
N ASP A 327 -11.78 21.33 17.16
CA ASP A 327 -11.51 19.89 17.06
C ASP A 327 -11.87 19.37 15.65
N PHE A 328 -10.86 18.92 14.91
CA PHE A 328 -11.00 18.46 13.52
C PHE A 328 -11.14 16.93 13.39
N LEU A 329 -11.72 16.25 14.39
CA LEU A 329 -11.79 14.78 14.43
C LEU A 329 -13.18 14.15 14.63
N GLU A 330 -14.28 14.88 14.45
CA GLU A 330 -15.64 14.32 14.54
C GLU A 330 -16.52 14.58 13.31
N THR A 331 -15.97 14.39 12.09
CA THR A 331 -16.80 14.46 10.87
C THR A 331 -16.39 13.44 9.80
N ALA A 332 -16.27 12.17 10.20
CA ALA A 332 -16.13 11.07 9.25
C ALA A 332 -16.85 9.76 9.66
N ALA A 333 -17.65 9.77 10.73
CA ALA A 333 -18.24 8.55 11.28
C ALA A 333 -19.79 8.56 11.41
N ALA A 334 -20.50 9.49 10.74
CA ALA A 334 -21.95 9.63 10.89
C ALA A 334 -22.73 9.68 9.55
N GLU A 335 -22.28 8.96 8.52
CA GLU A 335 -23.05 8.75 7.27
C GLU A 335 -23.28 7.26 6.95
N ALA A 336 -23.43 6.45 7.99
CA ALA A 336 -24.06 5.15 7.87
C ALA A 336 -24.97 4.97 9.08
N VAL A 337 -26.22 4.57 8.84
CA VAL A 337 -27.32 4.43 9.80
C VAL A 337 -28.09 5.72 10.03
N MET A 338 -29.19 5.90 9.27
CA MET A 338 -30.52 6.38 9.71
C MET A 338 -31.32 6.90 8.51
N THR A 339 -31.98 6.01 7.77
CA THR A 339 -33.22 6.36 7.07
C THR A 339 -34.17 5.16 7.09
N GLU A 340 -34.86 4.98 8.22
CA GLU A 340 -36.16 4.33 8.25
C GLU A 340 -37.13 5.19 9.08
N ASN A 341 -38.24 5.55 8.44
CA ASN A 341 -39.54 5.99 8.95
C ASN A 341 -39.65 7.34 9.70
N VAL A 342 -40.42 8.28 9.12
CA VAL A 342 -41.85 8.50 9.45
C VAL A 342 -42.45 9.63 8.56
N ALA A 343 -43.72 9.41 8.16
CA ALA A 343 -44.78 10.36 7.75
C ALA A 343 -45.03 10.70 6.25
N ALA A 344 -46.13 10.15 5.75
CA ALA A 344 -47.05 10.74 4.76
C ALA A 344 -48.28 11.34 5.49
N PRO A 345 -49.29 11.95 4.84
CA PRO A 345 -49.32 12.87 3.69
C PRO A 345 -50.02 14.21 4.06
N CYS A 346 -49.88 15.27 3.24
CA CYS A 346 -50.82 16.40 3.29
C CYS A 346 -50.91 17.11 1.94
N ALA A 347 -52.00 16.89 1.21
CA ALA A 347 -52.50 17.82 0.18
C ALA A 347 -53.95 17.47 -0.21
N ALA A 348 -54.85 18.44 -0.04
CA ALA A 348 -56.14 18.60 -0.71
C ALA A 348 -56.56 20.08 -0.56
N PRO A 349 -57.49 20.67 -1.35
CA PRO A 349 -58.01 20.30 -2.68
C PRO A 349 -58.08 21.51 -3.68
N SER A 350 -58.35 21.25 -4.96
CA SER A 350 -59.13 22.08 -5.94
C SER A 350 -58.95 21.46 -7.34
N ALA A 351 -59.95 20.87 -7.99
CA ALA A 351 -61.14 21.41 -8.68
C ALA A 351 -60.86 21.95 -10.11
N ASP A 352 -61.47 21.27 -11.09
CA ASP A 352 -61.82 21.60 -12.49
C ASP A 352 -60.68 21.92 -13.49
N THR A 353 -60.64 21.39 -14.73
CA THR A 353 -61.68 21.49 -15.78
C THR A 353 -61.34 20.57 -16.98
N ALA A 354 -62.35 19.89 -17.57
CA ALA A 354 -62.59 19.50 -19.00
C ALA A 354 -61.47 18.77 -19.82
N VAL A 355 -61.70 17.76 -20.67
CA VAL A 355 -62.86 17.18 -21.42
C VAL A 355 -62.66 15.67 -21.46
#